data_AF-J9EHD4-F1
#
_entry.id   AF-J9EHD4-F1
#
_cell.length_a   1.000
_cell.length_b   1.000
_cell.length_c   1.000
_cell.angle_alpha   90.00
_cell.angle_beta   90.00
_cell.angle_gamma   90.00
#
_symmetry.space_group_name_H-M   'P 1'
#
loop_
_entity.id
_entity.type
_entity.pdbx_description
1 polymer ?
#
loop_
_entity_poly.entity_id
_entity_poly.type
_entity_poly.pdbx_seq_one_letter_code
_entity_poly.pdbx_strand_id
1 'polypeptide(L)' 'MSPFVLNPSIFSSSILTALVASPFALSPSFFSPSYGSALIFSPYAFSPLLNSTGKAVTLLFSPSV' A
#
# COMPACT_ATOMS: atom_id res chain seq x y z
N MET A 1 14.51 7.61 -4.09
CA MET A 1 14.13 6.91 -2.84
C MET A 1 13.65 7.94 -1.84
N SER A 2 12.44 8.45 -2.03
CA SER A 2 11.77 9.34 -1.08
C SER A 2 10.71 8.51 -0.35
N PRO A 3 10.65 8.55 0.99
CA PRO A 3 9.63 7.82 1.72
C PRO A 3 8.25 8.43 1.41
N PHE A 4 7.26 7.57 1.14
CA PHE A 4 5.86 7.99 0.95
C PHE A 4 5.23 8.18 2.33
N VAL A 5 5.31 9.40 2.85
CA VAL A 5 4.78 9.75 4.17
C VAL A 5 3.59 10.69 3.97
N LEU A 6 2.45 10.41 4.60
CA LEU A 6 1.22 11.22 4.55
C LEU A 6 0.56 11.29 3.16
N ASN A 7 0.39 10.14 2.50
CA ASN A 7 -0.29 10.07 1.20
C ASN A 7 -1.61 9.29 1.30
N PRO A 8 -2.68 9.88 1.85
CA PRO A 8 -3.98 9.22 1.93
C PRO A 8 -4.59 9.08 0.54
N SER A 9 -5.01 7.86 0.18
CA SER A 9 -5.70 7.60 -1.08
C SER A 9 -7.20 7.45 -0.83
N ILE A 10 -8.03 8.21 -1.55
CA ILE A 10 -9.49 8.16 -1.43
C ILE A 10 -10.05 7.89 -2.83
N PHE A 11 -10.83 6.82 -2.99
CA PHE A 11 -11.42 6.39 -4.26
C PHE A 11 -10.42 6.11 -5.40
N SER A 12 -9.26 5.52 -5.08
CA SER A 12 -8.30 5.08 -6.10
C SER A 12 -8.46 3.59 -6.41
N SER A 13 -8.90 3.24 -7.62
CA SER A 13 -8.86 1.86 -8.08
C SER A 13 -7.54 1.58 -8.79
N SER A 14 -6.79 0.61 -8.28
CA SER A 14 -5.52 0.18 -8.87
C SER A 14 -5.62 -1.26 -9.32
N ILE A 15 -5.29 -1.55 -10.58
CA ILE A 15 -5.41 -2.91 -11.13
C ILE A 15 -4.14 -3.71 -10.89
N LEU A 16 -2.97 -3.15 -11.22
CA LEU A 16 -1.67 -3.78 -11.00
C LEU A 16 -0.68 -2.74 -10.44
N THR A 17 -0.15 -2.97 -9.25
CA THR A 17 0.86 -2.10 -8.62
C THR A 17 2.00 -2.94 -8.06
N ALA A 18 3.24 -2.53 -8.29
CA ALA A 18 4.41 -3.15 -7.69
C ALA A 18 5.26 -2.07 -7.02
N LEU A 19 5.28 -2.06 -5.69
CA LEU A 19 6.10 -1.16 -4.91
C LEU A 19 7.31 -1.94 -4.40
N VAL A 20 8.48 -1.59 -4.95
CA VAL A 20 9.77 -2.18 -4.58
C VAL A 20 10.60 -1.15 -3.82
N ALA A 21 11.17 -1.53 -2.68
CA ALA A 21 12.06 -0.68 -1.88
C ALA A 21 11.47 0.69 -1.53
N SER A 22 10.14 0.77 -1.36
CA SER A 22 9.41 2.03 -1.20
C SER A 22 8.78 2.08 0.20
N PRO A 23 9.49 2.62 1.21
CA PRO A 23 8.94 2.73 2.55
C PRO A 23 7.76 3.70 2.58
N PHE A 24 6.65 3.32 3.20
CA PHE A 24 5.48 4.20 3.37
C PHE A 24 4.97 4.22 4.81
N ALA A 25 4.65 5.41 5.31
CA ALA A 25 4.11 5.58 6.65
C ALA A 25 2.92 6.52 6.61
N LEU A 26 1.90 6.26 7.44
CA LEU A 26 0.74 7.15 7.59
C LEU A 26 0.00 7.41 6.26
N SER A 27 -0.18 6.38 5.42
CA SER A 27 -0.88 6.47 4.13
C SER A 27 -2.15 5.62 4.14
N PRO A 28 -3.22 6.05 4.82
CA PRO A 28 -4.48 5.31 4.87
C PRO A 28 -5.18 5.33 3.52
N SER A 29 -5.82 4.22 3.17
CA SER A 29 -6.59 4.11 1.91
C SER A 29 -8.07 3.92 2.21
N PHE A 30 -8.91 4.79 1.66
CA PHE A 30 -10.36 4.77 1.80
C PHE A 30 -11.00 4.39 0.45
N PHE A 31 -11.86 3.37 0.44
CA PHE A 31 -12.62 2.95 -0.76
C PHE A 31 -11.76 2.76 -2.02
N SER A 32 -10.55 2.22 -1.85
CA SER A 32 -9.54 2.13 -2.91
C SER A 32 -9.18 0.68 -3.21
N PRO A 33 -9.99 -0.09 -3.96
CA PRO A 33 -9.73 -1.51 -4.19
C PRO A 33 -8.49 -1.72 -5.08
N SER A 34 -7.60 -2.64 -4.67
CA SER A 34 -6.39 -3.02 -5.42
C SER A 34 -6.48 -4.46 -5.91
N TYR A 35 -6.42 -4.73 -7.22
CA TYR A 35 -6.66 -6.08 -7.78
C TYR A 35 -5.40 -6.92 -8.08
N GLY A 36 -4.21 -6.37 -7.83
CA GLY A 36 -2.93 -7.04 -7.97
C GLY A 36 -1.81 -6.16 -7.47
N SER A 37 -1.49 -6.24 -6.18
CA SER A 37 -0.41 -5.42 -5.61
C SER A 37 0.73 -6.28 -5.07
N ALA A 38 1.96 -5.87 -5.33
CA ALA A 38 3.16 -6.53 -4.84
C ALA A 38 4.02 -5.53 -4.06
N LEU A 39 4.14 -5.74 -2.76
CA LEU A 39 4.99 -4.95 -1.87
C LEU A 39 6.26 -5.76 -1.57
N ILE A 40 7.37 -5.39 -2.22
CA ILE A 40 8.66 -6.09 -2.10
C ILE A 40 9.66 -5.16 -1.40
N PHE A 41 10.20 -5.56 -0.24
CA PHE A 41 11.12 -4.71 0.56
C PHE A 41 10.54 -3.31 0.89
N SER A 42 9.23 -3.21 1.07
CA SER A 42 8.53 -1.94 1.29
C SER A 42 7.99 -1.90 2.71
N PRO A 43 8.81 -1.51 3.70
CA PRO A 43 8.36 -1.47 5.09
C PRO A 43 7.26 -0.42 5.26
N TYR A 44 6.27 -0.71 6.10
CA TYR A 44 5.15 0.20 6.31
C TYR A 44 4.73 0.37 7.77
N ALA A 45 4.23 1.55 8.11
CA ALA A 45 3.74 1.86 9.45
C ALA A 45 2.42 2.65 9.40
N PHE A 46 1.49 2.34 10.31
CA PHE A 46 0.23 3.08 10.51
C PHE A 46 -0.56 3.43 9.23
N SER A 47 -0.73 2.48 8.31
CA SER A 47 -1.44 2.69 7.03
C SER A 47 -2.67 1.78 6.91
N PRO A 48 -3.78 2.09 7.62
CA PRO A 48 -4.98 1.26 7.61
C PRO A 48 -5.70 1.30 6.26
N LEU A 49 -6.23 0.15 5.85
CA LEU A 49 -7.06 0.00 4.65
C LEU A 49 -8.53 -0.01 5.07
N LEU A 50 -9.27 1.06 4.76
CA LEU A 50 -10.68 1.23 5.10
C LEU A 50 -11.54 0.98 3.85
N ASN A 51 -12.29 -0.13 3.87
CA ASN A 51 -13.14 -0.57 2.77
C ASN A 51 -12.42 -0.64 1.40
N SER A 52 -11.13 -1.00 1.44
CA SER A 52 -10.22 -1.11 0.29
C SER A 52 -10.00 -2.59 0.00
N THR A 53 -11.10 -3.34 -0.15
CA THR A 53 -11.10 -4.82 -0.32
C THR A 53 -10.62 -5.20 -1.71
N GLY A 54 -9.31 -5.09 -1.91
CA GLY A 54 -8.59 -5.59 -3.06
C GLY A 54 -8.48 -7.11 -3.10
N LYS A 55 -8.00 -7.64 -4.22
CA LYS A 55 -7.62 -9.05 -4.41
C LYS A 55 -6.14 -9.11 -4.81
N ALA A 56 -5.44 -10.18 -4.41
CA ALA A 56 -4.03 -10.41 -4.77
C ALA A 56 -3.03 -9.33 -4.29
N VAL A 57 -3.12 -8.93 -3.02
CA VAL A 57 -2.05 -8.18 -2.33
C VAL A 57 -1.00 -9.18 -1.86
N THR A 58 0.23 -9.04 -2.33
CA THR A 58 1.37 -9.89 -1.97
C THR A 58 2.41 -9.07 -1.22
N LEU A 59 2.76 -9.53 -0.03
CA LEU A 59 3.76 -8.90 0.83
C LEU A 59 5.00 -9.81 0.85
N LEU A 60 6.06 -9.39 0.16
CA LEU A 60 7.33 -10.11 0.13
C LEU A 60 8.40 -9.28 0.85
N PHE A 61 8.92 -9.80 1.97
CA PHE A 61 9.99 -9.15 2.73
C PHE A 61 9.70 -7.69 3.14
N SER A 62 8.44 -7.36 3.41
CA SER A 62 7.98 -6.02 3.80
C SER A 62 7.59 -6.01 5.28
N PRO A 63 8.46 -5.54 6.19
CA PRO A 63 8.15 -5.53 7.62
C PRO A 63 7.15 -4.41 7.95
N SER A 64 6.25 -4.66 8.90
CA SER A 64 5.23 -3.71 9.35
C SER A 64 5.38 -3.35 10.82
N VAL A 65 5.16 -2.09 11.17
CA VAL A 65 5.13 -1.59 12.56
C VAL A 65 3.79 -0.95 12.88
#